data_AF-A0A7W7ST14-F1
#
_entry.id   AF-A0A7W7ST14-F1
#
_cell.length_a   1.000
_cell.length_b   1.000
_cell.length_c   1.000
_cell.angle_alpha   90.00
_cell.angle_beta   90.00
_cell.angle_gamma   90.00
#
_symmetry.space_group_name_H-M   'P 1'
#
loop_
_entity.id
_entity.type
_entity.pdbx_description
1 polymer ?
#
loop_
_entity_poly.entity_id
_entity_poly.type
_entity_poly.pdbx_seq_one_letter_code
_entity_poly.pdbx_strand_id
1 'polypeptide(L)'
;MSDTEPLSPFDAEPIDTEPIGDRRSRRNRRRLIAGGVGLGVAAVAGTGYLILANPEDPDTGPMVITTPGTVLANQTIIRPIEIAANNVTLRRIVVKSGGTAVVTVRAGSTGTLIEDSKVYCTGRGTNGIAPGNYSAVRVQVFNCGTPFVYSPSAPASIVDSQHDGDPYPDVTPSPGPSPSSPTPGGPPTPLSYWPGPTTTGVPAGTILRDSGSLSLRQDGEVVSNLNITGCVNVYAKNVTIRKSRITCDSPAYALRTLGDASMVVEDVEINGTNKTAAAVCCANYTLRRVNIYNVNDGPRLGDNTNVIDSWIHDLNRIEGSHNDTLQTTAGVNIVVRHNRLDAYRASTRDPMNACLMIGSTTGPAVRNLLFEGNYCNGGNYSIGIRNDLTASNIVIRDNKFGRDYRYGVVARPNHPGITWDRSTNAWFDNGRPIPVD
;
A
#
# COMPACT_ATOMS: atom_id res chain seq x y z
N MET A 1 35.04 -9.71 -30.07
CA MET A 1 35.84 -10.01 -28.87
C MET A 1 36.42 -8.69 -28.41
N SER A 2 36.00 -8.06 -27.32
CA SER A 2 35.41 -8.58 -26.08
C SER A 2 34.42 -7.57 -25.49
N ASP A 3 33.36 -8.12 -24.90
CA ASP A 3 32.36 -7.47 -24.07
C ASP A 3 32.95 -6.90 -22.77
N THR A 4 32.45 -5.74 -22.33
CA THR A 4 32.41 -5.37 -20.91
C THR A 4 31.14 -4.58 -20.63
N GLU A 5 30.24 -5.18 -19.85
CA GLU A 5 29.06 -4.56 -19.24
C GLU A 5 29.44 -3.48 -18.21
N PRO A 6 28.61 -2.44 -17.99
CA PRO A 6 28.79 -1.52 -16.87
C PRO A 6 28.08 -2.02 -15.59
N LEU A 7 28.83 -1.97 -14.49
CA LEU A 7 28.42 -2.26 -13.12
C LEU A 7 27.46 -1.20 -12.56
N SER A 8 26.53 -1.67 -11.73
CA SER A 8 25.57 -0.91 -10.92
C SER A 8 26.24 -0.12 -9.79
N PRO A 9 25.97 1.19 -9.58
CA PRO A 9 26.45 1.93 -8.43
C PRO A 9 25.40 1.97 -7.30
N PHE A 10 25.40 0.95 -6.45
CA PHE A 10 24.78 0.99 -5.12
C PHE A 10 25.73 0.32 -4.13
N ASP A 11 26.93 0.89 -3.94
CA ASP A 11 27.78 0.56 -2.80
C ASP A 11 28.63 1.79 -2.46
N ALA A 12 28.10 2.62 -1.56
CA ALA A 12 28.88 3.63 -0.86
C ALA A 12 28.65 3.37 0.64
N GLU A 13 29.57 2.63 1.25
CA GLU A 13 29.65 2.46 2.71
C GLU A 13 30.06 3.77 3.39
N PRO A 14 29.56 4.05 4.61
CA PRO A 14 29.98 5.22 5.37
C PRO A 14 31.32 4.99 6.06
N ILE A 15 32.14 6.03 6.04
CA ILE A 15 33.44 6.14 6.72
C ILE A 15 33.20 6.27 8.23
N ASP A 16 33.61 5.26 8.99
CA ASP A 16 33.63 5.29 10.46
C ASP A 16 34.94 5.91 10.98
N THR A 17 34.81 6.90 11.85
CA THR A 17 35.92 7.53 12.58
C THR A 17 36.02 6.92 13.98
N GLU A 18 37.10 6.19 14.28
CA GLU A 18 37.46 5.78 15.65
C GLU A 18 37.90 6.97 16.52
N PRO A 19 37.83 6.80 17.85
CA PRO A 19 39.06 6.99 18.61
C PRO A 19 39.39 5.86 19.62
N ILE A 20 40.71 5.76 19.80
CA ILE A 20 41.55 4.86 20.61
C ILE A 20 41.25 4.90 22.11
N GLY A 21 41.35 3.74 22.80
CA GLY A 21 41.37 3.70 24.28
C GLY A 21 41.47 2.34 24.99
N ASP A 22 42.63 1.69 24.89
CA ASP A 22 43.39 0.87 25.88
C ASP A 22 42.72 -0.13 26.88
N ARG A 23 43.25 -1.38 26.85
CA ARG A 23 43.64 -2.28 27.98
C ARG A 23 42.58 -2.90 28.94
N ARG A 24 42.41 -4.24 28.84
CA ARG A 24 43.01 -5.30 29.71
C ARG A 24 42.15 -6.58 29.81
N SER A 25 42.75 -7.68 29.36
CA SER A 25 42.81 -9.01 29.99
C SER A 25 41.70 -9.44 30.98
N ARG A 26 41.00 -10.53 30.66
CA ARG A 26 40.96 -11.73 31.53
C ARG A 26 40.46 -12.98 30.80
N ARG A 27 41.36 -13.98 30.73
CA ARG A 27 41.06 -15.38 30.41
C ARG A 27 40.10 -15.98 31.45
N ASN A 28 39.12 -16.75 31.00
CA ASN A 28 38.66 -17.92 31.75
C ASN A 28 38.26 -19.04 30.78
N ARG A 29 39.01 -20.15 30.85
CA ARG A 29 38.65 -21.44 30.27
C ARG A 29 37.59 -22.08 31.16
N ARG A 30 36.58 -22.74 30.56
CA ARG A 30 36.24 -24.14 30.90
C ARG A 30 35.18 -24.74 29.96
N ARG A 31 35.61 -25.85 29.35
CA ARG A 31 34.91 -27.12 29.07
C ARG A 31 33.91 -27.16 27.89
N LEU A 32 34.42 -27.73 26.79
CA LEU A 32 33.65 -28.48 25.80
C LEU A 32 32.96 -29.67 26.47
N ILE A 33 31.67 -29.85 26.17
CA ILE A 33 31.01 -31.14 26.14
C ILE A 33 30.57 -31.34 24.69
N ALA A 34 31.15 -32.35 24.04
CA ALA A 34 30.76 -32.79 22.72
C ALA A 34 29.50 -33.66 22.84
N GLY A 35 28.42 -33.23 22.18
CA GLY A 35 27.25 -34.06 21.88
C GLY A 35 26.91 -33.84 20.42
N GLY A 36 27.25 -34.82 19.58
CA GLY A 36 27.01 -34.76 18.14
C GLY A 36 25.53 -34.87 17.82
N VAL A 37 25.05 -33.99 16.94
CA VAL A 37 23.83 -34.18 16.16
C VAL A 37 24.17 -33.80 14.72
N GLY A 38 23.93 -34.72 13.79
CA GLY A 38 24.27 -34.59 12.38
C GLY A 38 23.60 -33.38 11.75
N LEU A 39 24.41 -32.51 11.14
CA LEU A 39 23.97 -31.47 10.23
C LEU A 39 23.55 -32.11 8.91
N GLY A 40 22.25 -32.31 8.74
CA GLY A 40 21.64 -32.46 7.41
C GLY A 40 21.48 -31.07 6.80
N VAL A 41 22.38 -30.69 5.91
CA VAL A 41 22.24 -29.49 5.07
C VAL A 41 21.25 -29.80 3.95
N ALA A 42 20.22 -28.99 3.82
CA ALA A 42 19.45 -28.86 2.58
C ALA A 42 19.19 -27.38 2.32
N ALA A 43 19.86 -26.83 1.31
CA ALA A 43 19.47 -25.60 0.64
C ALA A 43 18.53 -25.96 -0.52
N VAL A 44 17.50 -25.12 -0.77
CA VAL A 44 17.05 -24.61 -2.08
C VAL A 44 15.69 -23.89 -1.96
N ALA A 45 15.67 -22.65 -2.45
CA ALA A 45 14.58 -21.84 -3.03
C ALA A 45 13.27 -21.55 -2.24
N GLY A 46 13.09 -20.26 -1.89
CA GLY A 46 11.89 -19.49 -2.23
C GLY A 46 10.52 -20.09 -1.91
N THR A 47 10.23 -20.40 -0.66
CA THR A 47 8.90 -20.30 -0.02
C THR A 47 9.15 -20.24 1.47
N GLY A 48 8.43 -19.39 2.20
CA GLY A 48 8.62 -19.21 3.64
C GLY A 48 8.32 -20.50 4.42
N TYR A 49 9.34 -21.35 4.59
CA TYR A 49 9.35 -22.38 5.62
C TYR A 49 9.93 -21.75 6.89
N LEU A 50 9.06 -21.42 7.84
CA LEU A 50 9.51 -21.08 9.19
C LEU A 50 9.83 -22.37 9.95
N ILE A 51 11.11 -22.56 10.26
CA ILE A 51 11.51 -23.35 11.44
C ILE A 51 11.32 -22.43 12.64
N LEU A 52 10.42 -22.79 13.54
CA LEU A 52 10.17 -22.04 14.78
C LEU A 52 11.18 -22.44 15.84
N ALA A 53 11.91 -21.46 16.37
CA ALA A 53 12.30 -21.43 17.78
C ALA A 53 12.68 -20.00 18.20
N ASN A 54 11.90 -19.40 19.09
CA ASN A 54 12.42 -18.43 20.05
C ASN A 54 12.27 -19.07 21.45
N PRO A 55 13.31 -19.04 22.31
CA PRO A 55 13.37 -19.88 23.50
C PRO A 55 12.77 -19.15 24.70
N GLU A 56 11.45 -19.04 24.73
CA GLU A 56 10.70 -18.83 25.97
C GLU A 56 9.75 -20.01 26.11
N ASP A 57 10.13 -20.94 27.00
CA ASP A 57 9.42 -22.14 27.44
C ASP A 57 8.50 -22.86 26.40
N PRO A 58 9.02 -23.86 25.66
CA PRO A 58 8.36 -24.41 24.46
C PRO A 58 7.05 -25.19 24.70
N ASP A 59 6.59 -25.34 25.95
CA ASP A 59 5.56 -26.34 26.31
C ASP A 59 4.26 -25.81 26.94
N THR A 60 4.01 -24.49 26.99
CA THR A 60 2.75 -24.00 27.63
C THR A 60 1.91 -22.98 26.84
N GLY A 61 2.46 -22.28 25.83
CA GLY A 61 1.76 -21.21 25.11
C GLY A 61 1.24 -21.55 23.70
N PRO A 62 0.29 -20.77 23.14
CA PRO A 62 -0.14 -20.91 21.75
C PRO A 62 0.98 -20.53 20.77
N MET A 63 1.00 -21.18 19.60
CA MET A 63 1.78 -20.74 18.44
C MET A 63 1.08 -19.56 17.78
N VAL A 64 1.62 -18.35 17.95
CA VAL A 64 1.02 -17.14 17.36
C VAL A 64 1.61 -16.86 15.97
N ILE A 65 0.77 -16.82 14.94
CA ILE A 65 1.13 -16.44 13.57
C ILE A 65 0.83 -14.95 13.38
N THR A 66 1.86 -14.13 13.26
CA THR A 66 1.75 -12.66 13.17
C THR A 66 2.09 -12.08 11.80
N THR A 67 2.58 -12.90 10.87
CA THR A 67 2.98 -12.46 9.53
C THR A 67 1.85 -12.71 8.52
N PRO A 68 1.33 -11.69 7.83
CA PRO A 68 0.32 -11.87 6.78
C PRO A 68 0.80 -12.77 5.64
N GLY A 69 -0.08 -13.57 5.05
CA GLY A 69 0.27 -14.48 3.96
C GLY A 69 1.04 -15.74 4.37
N THR A 70 1.25 -15.97 5.67
CA THR A 70 1.97 -17.15 6.17
C THR A 70 1.29 -18.43 5.72
N VAL A 71 2.07 -19.36 5.16
CA VAL A 71 1.61 -20.73 4.85
C VAL A 71 2.31 -21.70 5.79
N LEU A 72 1.54 -22.34 6.67
CA LEU A 72 2.01 -23.42 7.53
C LEU A 72 1.53 -24.74 6.96
N ALA A 73 2.45 -25.60 6.54
CA ALA A 73 2.08 -26.84 5.87
C ALA A 73 2.90 -28.06 6.27
N ASN A 74 2.26 -29.24 6.21
CA ASN A 74 2.87 -30.55 6.45
C ASN A 74 3.50 -30.72 7.84
N GLN A 75 2.91 -30.10 8.87
CA GLN A 75 3.42 -30.15 10.25
C GLN A 75 2.43 -30.80 11.21
N THR A 76 2.96 -31.44 12.25
CA THR A 76 2.19 -31.85 13.43
C THR A 76 2.49 -30.90 14.58
N ILE A 77 1.45 -30.30 15.16
CA ILE A 77 1.53 -29.23 16.15
C ILE A 77 0.75 -29.70 17.38
N ILE A 78 1.41 -29.74 18.53
CA ILE A 78 0.87 -30.27 19.79
C ILE A 78 0.49 -29.16 20.80
N ARG A 79 0.24 -27.95 20.29
CA ARG A 79 -0.14 -26.76 21.05
C ARG A 79 -1.20 -25.97 20.27
N PRO A 80 -1.97 -25.08 20.91
CA PRO A 80 -2.94 -24.25 20.19
C PRO A 80 -2.26 -23.36 19.16
N ILE A 81 -2.95 -23.03 18.07
CA ILE A 81 -2.52 -22.03 17.10
C ILE A 81 -3.36 -20.78 17.27
N GLU A 82 -2.74 -19.62 17.20
CA GLU A 82 -3.43 -18.33 17.20
C GLU A 82 -3.02 -17.50 15.98
N ILE A 83 -4.00 -17.16 15.15
CA ILE A 83 -3.82 -16.42 13.90
C ILE A 83 -4.09 -14.95 14.19
N ALA A 84 -3.04 -14.15 14.11
CA ALA A 84 -3.02 -12.72 14.39
C ALA A 84 -2.69 -11.88 13.14
N ALA A 85 -2.87 -12.45 11.95
CA ALA A 85 -2.52 -11.84 10.67
C ALA A 85 -3.49 -12.24 9.56
N ASN A 86 -3.54 -11.42 8.50
CA ASN A 86 -4.41 -11.66 7.35
C ASN A 86 -3.83 -12.71 6.39
N ASN A 87 -4.70 -13.38 5.63
CA ASN A 87 -4.33 -14.32 4.54
C ASN A 87 -3.43 -15.49 4.97
N VAL A 88 -3.59 -15.99 6.20
CA VAL A 88 -2.84 -17.13 6.69
C VAL A 88 -3.43 -18.43 6.16
N THR A 89 -2.59 -19.33 5.66
CA THR A 89 -2.98 -20.67 5.20
C THR A 89 -2.41 -21.76 6.09
N LEU A 90 -3.27 -22.63 6.62
CA LEU A 90 -2.91 -23.87 7.31
C LEU A 90 -3.25 -25.04 6.38
N ARG A 91 -2.24 -25.69 5.78
CA ARG A 91 -2.45 -26.72 4.74
C ARG A 91 -1.83 -28.05 5.13
N ARG A 92 -2.61 -29.13 5.11
CA ARG A 92 -2.10 -30.49 5.43
C ARG A 92 -1.39 -30.55 6.78
N ILE A 93 -1.94 -29.87 7.80
CA ILE A 93 -1.40 -29.92 9.15
C ILE A 93 -2.21 -30.86 10.04
N VAL A 94 -1.59 -31.31 11.12
CA VAL A 94 -2.25 -32.00 12.23
C VAL A 94 -2.04 -31.16 13.47
N VAL A 95 -3.12 -30.69 14.11
CA VAL A 95 -3.04 -29.93 15.36
C VAL A 95 -3.73 -30.69 16.46
N LYS A 96 -3.09 -30.84 17.63
CA LYS A 96 -3.67 -31.48 18.81
C LYS A 96 -3.44 -30.62 20.04
N SER A 97 -4.51 -30.08 20.62
CA SER A 97 -4.39 -29.28 21.84
C SER A 97 -5.69 -29.22 22.65
N GLY A 98 -5.60 -28.67 23.86
CA GLY A 98 -6.74 -28.28 24.69
C GLY A 98 -6.88 -26.77 24.80
N GLY A 99 -7.74 -26.31 25.71
CA GLY A 99 -7.95 -24.88 25.98
C GLY A 99 -9.27 -24.38 25.40
N THR A 100 -9.35 -23.09 25.08
CA THR A 100 -10.59 -22.48 24.56
C THR A 100 -10.87 -22.91 23.11
N ALA A 101 -9.84 -22.96 22.27
CA ALA A 101 -9.90 -23.47 20.91
C ALA A 101 -8.54 -24.03 20.45
N VAL A 102 -8.54 -25.00 19.54
CA VAL A 102 -7.30 -25.56 18.96
C VAL A 102 -6.69 -24.60 17.95
N VAL A 103 -7.52 -23.96 17.13
CA VAL A 103 -7.12 -22.87 16.23
C VAL A 103 -7.96 -21.65 16.56
N THR A 104 -7.28 -20.56 16.93
CA THR A 104 -7.90 -19.29 17.27
C THR A 104 -7.69 -18.27 16.17
N VAL A 105 -8.74 -17.67 15.61
CA VAL A 105 -8.63 -16.52 14.69
C VAL A 105 -8.86 -15.23 15.46
N ARG A 106 -7.84 -14.39 15.63
CA ARG A 106 -7.98 -13.13 16.36
C ARG A 106 -8.92 -12.18 15.63
N ALA A 107 -9.68 -11.41 16.39
CA ALA A 107 -10.48 -10.32 15.86
C ALA A 107 -9.63 -9.38 14.98
N GLY A 108 -10.18 -8.98 13.83
CA GLY A 108 -9.47 -8.17 12.83
C GLY A 108 -8.63 -8.97 11.83
N SER A 109 -8.39 -10.27 12.06
CA SER A 109 -7.74 -11.15 11.08
C SER A 109 -8.76 -11.65 10.06
N THR A 110 -8.41 -11.60 8.78
CA THR A 110 -9.27 -11.98 7.64
C THR A 110 -8.51 -12.85 6.65
N GLY A 111 -9.22 -13.62 5.83
CA GLY A 111 -8.60 -14.44 4.78
C GLY A 111 -7.87 -15.69 5.29
N THR A 112 -8.15 -16.14 6.52
CA THR A 112 -7.63 -17.42 7.02
C THR A 112 -8.18 -18.58 6.20
N LEU A 113 -7.30 -19.41 5.64
CA LEU A 113 -7.64 -20.66 4.97
C LEU A 113 -7.05 -21.84 5.74
N ILE A 114 -7.88 -22.84 6.03
CA ILE A 114 -7.47 -24.10 6.64
C ILE A 114 -7.91 -25.18 5.67
N GLU A 115 -6.98 -25.96 5.12
CA GLU A 115 -7.32 -26.98 4.14
C GLU A 115 -6.56 -28.29 4.35
N ASP A 116 -7.23 -29.39 4.00
CA ASP A 116 -6.66 -30.75 4.04
C ASP A 116 -6.04 -31.12 5.40
N SER A 117 -6.57 -30.54 6.49
CA SER A 117 -5.94 -30.56 7.81
C SER A 117 -6.78 -31.32 8.85
N LYS A 118 -6.13 -31.79 9.91
CA LYS A 118 -6.77 -32.50 11.02
C LYS A 118 -6.59 -31.73 12.33
N VAL A 119 -7.69 -31.52 13.05
CA VAL A 119 -7.74 -30.77 14.31
C VAL A 119 -8.25 -31.70 15.40
N TYR A 120 -7.48 -31.90 16.46
CA TYR A 120 -7.79 -32.80 17.57
C TYR A 120 -7.90 -32.00 18.87
N CYS A 121 -9.09 -31.96 19.43
CA CYS A 121 -9.27 -31.46 20.79
C CYS A 121 -8.87 -32.55 21.80
N THR A 122 -8.26 -32.13 22.91
CA THR A 122 -7.95 -33.05 24.03
C THR A 122 -9.16 -33.39 24.90
N GLY A 123 -10.29 -32.71 24.70
CA GLY A 123 -11.56 -33.00 25.38
C GLY A 123 -12.73 -32.15 24.85
N ARG A 124 -13.96 -32.55 25.20
CA ARG A 124 -15.21 -31.92 24.73
C ARG A 124 -15.45 -30.48 25.22
N GLY A 125 -14.62 -29.97 26.13
CA GLY A 125 -14.66 -28.55 26.55
C GLY A 125 -13.93 -27.59 25.61
N THR A 126 -13.18 -28.11 24.64
CA THR A 126 -12.36 -27.33 23.71
C THR A 126 -13.09 -27.18 22.38
N ASN A 127 -13.04 -25.98 21.78
CA ASN A 127 -13.52 -25.78 20.41
C ASN A 127 -12.45 -26.16 19.38
N GLY A 128 -12.85 -26.60 18.19
CA GLY A 128 -11.90 -26.89 17.11
C GLY A 128 -11.28 -25.61 16.56
N ILE A 129 -12.05 -24.90 15.74
CA ILE A 129 -11.64 -23.62 15.13
C ILE A 129 -12.61 -22.53 15.56
N ALA A 130 -12.10 -21.44 16.14
CA ALA A 130 -12.93 -20.37 16.70
C ALA A 130 -12.21 -19.02 16.80
N PRO A 131 -12.94 -17.90 16.92
CA PRO A 131 -14.24 -17.65 16.29
C PRO A 131 -14.11 -17.67 14.75
N GLY A 132 -15.14 -17.24 14.01
CA GLY A 132 -15.14 -17.22 12.54
C GLY A 132 -14.13 -16.27 11.90
N ASN A 133 -14.38 -15.86 10.66
CA ASN A 133 -13.45 -15.21 9.72
C ASN A 133 -12.38 -16.16 9.13
N TYR A 134 -12.78 -17.40 8.87
CA TYR A 134 -11.95 -18.40 8.20
C TYR A 134 -12.73 -19.19 7.14
N SER A 135 -11.97 -19.82 6.24
CA SER A 135 -12.45 -20.87 5.35
C SER A 135 -11.80 -22.21 5.76
N ALA A 136 -12.61 -23.24 5.93
CA ALA A 136 -12.20 -24.61 6.22
C ALA A 136 -12.62 -25.52 5.05
N VAL A 137 -11.66 -26.14 4.39
CA VAL A 137 -11.90 -26.99 3.21
C VAL A 137 -11.28 -28.36 3.43
N ARG A 138 -12.07 -29.43 3.43
CA ARG A 138 -11.58 -30.79 3.72
C ARG A 138 -10.86 -30.88 5.07
N VAL A 139 -11.40 -30.20 6.08
CA VAL A 139 -10.85 -30.21 7.45
C VAL A 139 -11.57 -31.25 8.29
N GLN A 140 -10.81 -32.10 8.99
CA GLN A 140 -11.36 -33.11 9.88
C GLN A 140 -11.13 -32.67 11.34
N VAL A 141 -12.21 -32.45 12.08
CA VAL A 141 -12.14 -32.05 13.49
C VAL A 141 -12.56 -33.20 14.38
N PHE A 142 -11.80 -33.47 15.44
CA PHE A 142 -11.99 -34.63 16.31
C PHE A 142 -12.06 -34.24 17.79
N ASN A 143 -12.97 -34.87 18.53
CA ASN A 143 -13.15 -34.78 19.98
C ASN A 143 -13.45 -33.37 20.53
N CYS A 144 -13.80 -32.42 19.66
CA CYS A 144 -14.13 -31.06 20.04
C CYS A 144 -15.58 -30.95 20.52
N GLY A 145 -15.85 -30.00 21.42
CA GLY A 145 -17.21 -29.65 21.85
C GLY A 145 -17.97 -29.01 20.69
N THR A 146 -17.43 -27.91 20.16
CA THR A 146 -17.89 -27.31 18.91
C THR A 146 -16.76 -27.43 17.88
N PRO A 147 -16.96 -28.14 16.75
CA PRO A 147 -15.88 -28.35 15.78
C PRO A 147 -15.50 -27.06 15.05
N PHE A 148 -16.50 -26.26 14.68
CA PHE A 148 -16.37 -25.01 13.95
C PHE A 148 -17.25 -23.95 14.62
N VAL A 149 -16.65 -22.89 15.15
CA VAL A 149 -17.35 -21.77 15.78
C VAL A 149 -17.39 -20.58 14.81
N TYR A 150 -18.58 -20.03 14.58
CA TYR A 150 -18.81 -18.87 13.73
C TYR A 150 -20.12 -18.14 14.14
N SER A 151 -20.31 -16.92 13.66
CA SER A 151 -21.51 -16.10 13.90
C SER A 151 -21.78 -15.18 12.71
N PRO A 152 -22.93 -14.48 12.64
CA PRO A 152 -23.17 -13.49 11.59
C PRO A 152 -22.13 -12.35 11.53
N SER A 153 -21.56 -11.97 12.68
CA SER A 153 -20.51 -10.93 12.76
C SER A 153 -19.09 -11.46 12.55
N ALA A 154 -18.92 -12.77 12.51
CA ALA A 154 -17.67 -13.46 12.19
C ALA A 154 -18.02 -14.76 11.43
N PRO A 155 -18.36 -14.66 10.13
CA PRO A 155 -18.83 -15.80 9.36
C PRO A 155 -17.69 -16.77 9.05
N ALA A 156 -18.02 -18.04 8.80
CA ALA A 156 -17.07 -19.04 8.30
C ALA A 156 -17.59 -19.66 7.00
N SER A 157 -16.66 -20.08 6.14
CA SER A 157 -16.94 -20.98 5.03
C SER A 157 -16.40 -22.36 5.37
N ILE A 158 -17.21 -23.41 5.31
CA ILE A 158 -16.86 -24.77 5.68
C ILE A 158 -17.35 -25.67 4.54
N VAL A 159 -16.42 -26.35 3.87
CA VAL A 159 -16.71 -27.17 2.69
C VAL A 159 -16.01 -28.52 2.82
N ASP A 160 -16.70 -29.62 2.48
CA ASP A 160 -16.18 -30.99 2.46
C ASP A 160 -15.50 -31.42 3.79
N SER A 161 -15.91 -30.81 4.90
CA SER A 161 -15.26 -30.98 6.21
C SER A 161 -16.00 -32.02 7.04
N GLN A 162 -15.36 -32.50 8.11
CA GLN A 162 -15.89 -33.60 8.93
C GLN A 162 -15.74 -33.29 10.42
N HIS A 163 -16.65 -33.84 11.22
CA HIS A 163 -16.56 -33.87 12.68
C HIS A 163 -16.67 -35.30 13.17
N ASP A 164 -15.66 -35.79 13.90
CA ASP A 164 -15.61 -37.14 14.47
C ASP A 164 -15.78 -38.28 13.43
N GLY A 165 -15.43 -38.00 12.17
CA GLY A 165 -15.53 -38.95 11.04
C GLY A 165 -16.83 -38.84 10.24
N ASP A 166 -17.80 -38.07 10.73
CA ASP A 166 -19.04 -37.80 10.01
C ASP A 166 -18.90 -36.52 9.17
N PRO A 167 -19.52 -36.46 7.97
CA PRO A 167 -19.59 -35.22 7.19
C PRO A 167 -20.22 -34.08 8.00
N TYR A 168 -19.54 -32.94 8.05
CA TYR A 168 -20.09 -31.71 8.60
C TYR A 168 -20.86 -30.98 7.50
N PRO A 169 -22.05 -30.41 7.78
CA PRO A 169 -22.80 -29.68 6.75
C PRO A 169 -21.97 -28.56 6.15
N ASP A 170 -22.01 -28.44 4.83
CA ASP A 170 -21.37 -27.30 4.17
C ASP A 170 -22.01 -26.00 4.66
N VAL A 171 -21.19 -25.12 5.20
CA VAL A 171 -21.58 -23.78 5.63
C VAL A 171 -20.94 -22.83 4.65
N THR A 172 -21.74 -22.24 3.78
CA THR A 172 -21.32 -21.05 3.05
C THR A 172 -22.02 -19.87 3.68
N PRO A 173 -21.34 -18.74 3.98
CA PRO A 173 -22.04 -17.53 4.35
C PRO A 173 -23.11 -17.27 3.27
N SER A 174 -24.37 -17.05 3.68
CA SER A 174 -25.42 -16.65 2.74
C SER A 174 -24.85 -15.54 1.86
N PRO A 175 -24.92 -15.66 0.53
CA PRO A 175 -24.29 -14.69 -0.34
C PRO A 175 -24.90 -13.32 -0.07
N GLY A 176 -24.16 -12.45 0.61
CA GLY A 176 -24.02 -11.10 0.08
C GLY A 176 -23.63 -11.25 -1.40
N PRO A 177 -24.14 -10.38 -2.29
CA PRO A 177 -24.12 -10.58 -3.74
C PRO A 177 -22.83 -11.24 -4.22
N SER A 178 -22.98 -12.44 -4.79
CA SER A 178 -21.88 -13.28 -5.25
C SER A 178 -20.93 -12.48 -6.14
N PRO A 179 -19.59 -12.52 -5.93
CA PRO A 179 -18.66 -11.99 -6.91
C PRO A 179 -18.78 -12.87 -8.15
N SER A 180 -19.47 -12.33 -9.15
CA SER A 180 -19.58 -12.95 -10.47
C SER A 180 -18.16 -13.25 -10.96
N SER A 181 -17.93 -14.44 -11.52
CA SER A 181 -16.76 -14.67 -12.38
C SER A 181 -16.62 -13.46 -13.31
N PRO A 182 -15.42 -12.90 -13.55
CA PRO A 182 -15.28 -11.71 -14.37
C PRO A 182 -15.83 -12.04 -15.75
N THR A 183 -17.06 -11.63 -15.98
CA THR A 183 -17.63 -11.53 -17.31
C THR A 183 -16.65 -10.62 -18.05
N PRO A 184 -16.23 -10.96 -19.29
CA PRO A 184 -15.52 -10.01 -20.13
C PRO A 184 -16.25 -8.68 -20.02
N GLY A 185 -15.52 -7.68 -19.53
CA GLY A 185 -16.10 -6.48 -18.94
C GLY A 185 -17.20 -5.90 -19.81
N GLY A 186 -18.17 -5.25 -19.15
CA GLY A 186 -18.94 -4.23 -19.84
C GLY A 186 -18.00 -3.31 -20.63
N PRO A 187 -18.51 -2.62 -21.66
CA PRO A 187 -17.67 -1.78 -22.52
C PRO A 187 -16.69 -0.96 -21.67
N PRO A 188 -15.41 -0.87 -22.08
CA PRO A 188 -14.37 -0.23 -21.26
C PRO A 188 -14.86 1.14 -20.82
N THR A 189 -14.70 1.44 -19.53
CA THR A 189 -15.08 2.73 -18.97
C THR A 189 -14.41 3.81 -19.81
N PRO A 190 -15.16 4.74 -20.45
CA PRO A 190 -14.55 5.74 -21.29
C PRO A 190 -13.63 6.62 -20.44
N LEU A 191 -12.50 7.06 -21.01
CA LEU A 191 -11.53 7.89 -20.29
C LEU A 191 -12.15 9.18 -19.72
N SER A 192 -13.24 9.66 -20.34
CA SER A 192 -14.04 10.81 -19.89
C SER A 192 -14.78 10.60 -18.55
N TYR A 193 -14.77 9.39 -18.00
CA TYR A 193 -15.23 9.13 -16.64
C TYR A 193 -14.31 9.79 -15.60
N TRP A 194 -13.01 9.84 -15.89
CA TRP A 194 -12.03 10.52 -15.05
C TRP A 194 -11.90 11.99 -15.43
N PRO A 195 -11.37 12.82 -14.52
CA PRO A 195 -11.17 14.23 -14.78
C PRO A 195 -10.32 14.49 -16.02
N GLY A 196 -10.63 15.56 -16.74
CA GLY A 196 -9.92 15.96 -17.95
C GLY A 196 -10.13 17.45 -18.26
N PRO A 197 -9.78 17.90 -19.48
CA PRO A 197 -9.68 19.32 -19.82
C PRO A 197 -10.99 20.10 -19.67
N THR A 198 -12.14 19.43 -19.72
CA THR A 198 -13.46 20.07 -19.60
C THR A 198 -14.05 20.01 -18.18
N THR A 199 -13.41 19.28 -17.25
CA THR A 199 -13.91 19.07 -15.89
C THR A 199 -12.92 19.52 -14.81
N THR A 200 -11.73 19.99 -15.19
CA THR A 200 -10.69 20.48 -14.29
C THR A 200 -10.19 21.85 -14.74
N GLY A 201 -9.47 22.53 -13.84
CA GLY A 201 -8.90 23.84 -14.11
C GLY A 201 -9.95 24.94 -14.02
N VAL A 202 -9.70 26.05 -14.71
CA VAL A 202 -10.60 27.20 -14.71
C VAL A 202 -11.89 26.87 -15.47
N PRO A 203 -13.09 27.04 -14.88
CA PRO A 203 -14.33 26.74 -15.58
C PRO A 203 -14.48 27.60 -16.83
N ALA A 204 -14.96 27.01 -17.92
CA ALA A 204 -15.18 27.73 -19.18
C ALA A 204 -16.08 28.96 -18.97
N GLY A 205 -15.70 30.08 -19.60
CA GLY A 205 -16.42 31.35 -19.48
C GLY A 205 -16.09 32.16 -18.21
N THR A 206 -15.20 31.67 -17.34
CA THR A 206 -14.73 32.47 -16.19
C THR A 206 -13.91 33.66 -16.68
N ILE A 207 -14.32 34.87 -16.27
CA ILE A 207 -13.57 36.10 -16.51
C ILE A 207 -12.48 36.21 -15.45
N LEU A 208 -11.22 36.18 -15.88
CA LEU A 208 -10.07 36.29 -14.98
C LEU A 208 -9.54 37.73 -14.96
N ARG A 209 -9.17 38.20 -13.77
CA ARG A 209 -8.42 39.45 -13.59
C ARG A 209 -6.95 39.15 -13.38
N ASP A 210 -6.08 39.90 -14.04
CA ASP A 210 -4.64 39.74 -13.86
C ASP A 210 -4.19 40.05 -12.43
N SER A 211 -3.21 39.29 -11.97
CA SER A 211 -2.51 39.47 -10.70
C SER A 211 -1.06 39.03 -10.84
N GLY A 212 -0.19 39.60 -9.99
CA GLY A 212 1.14 39.04 -9.74
C GLY A 212 1.11 37.91 -8.70
N SER A 213 2.30 37.52 -8.25
CA SER A 213 2.49 36.59 -7.13
C SER A 213 1.68 37.00 -5.89
N LEU A 214 1.21 36.01 -5.13
CA LEU A 214 0.37 36.23 -3.96
C LEU A 214 1.05 35.74 -2.68
N SER A 215 0.85 36.50 -1.60
CA SER A 215 1.19 36.10 -0.23
C SER A 215 -0.06 36.21 0.63
N LEU A 216 -0.77 35.09 0.78
CA LEU A 216 -2.06 35.02 1.47
C LEU A 216 -1.82 34.91 2.97
N ARG A 217 -2.23 35.93 3.71
CA ARG A 217 -1.85 36.13 5.12
C ARG A 217 -3.05 36.30 6.04
N GLN A 218 -4.26 36.30 5.50
CA GLN A 218 -5.47 36.43 6.29
C GLN A 218 -6.19 35.09 6.41
N ASP A 219 -6.53 34.70 7.65
CA ASP A 219 -7.30 33.49 7.89
C ASP A 219 -8.69 33.58 7.23
N GLY A 220 -9.10 32.49 6.56
CA GLY A 220 -10.36 32.43 5.83
C GLY A 220 -10.38 33.25 4.53
N GLU A 221 -9.25 33.79 4.08
CA GLU A 221 -9.17 34.57 2.85
C GLU A 221 -9.61 33.74 1.63
N VAL A 222 -10.39 34.36 0.75
CA VAL A 222 -10.87 33.75 -0.49
C VAL A 222 -10.32 34.51 -1.69
N VAL A 223 -9.48 33.82 -2.46
CA VAL A 223 -8.97 34.27 -3.75
C VAL A 223 -9.79 33.61 -4.85
N SER A 224 -10.30 34.40 -5.80
CA SER A 224 -11.03 33.84 -6.94
C SER A 224 -10.94 34.67 -8.20
N ASN A 225 -11.15 34.01 -9.36
CA ASN A 225 -11.21 34.63 -10.68
C ASN A 225 -9.94 35.41 -11.04
N LEU A 226 -8.76 34.89 -10.69
CA LEU A 226 -7.48 35.52 -11.00
C LEU A 226 -6.70 34.78 -12.09
N ASN A 227 -6.02 35.55 -12.94
CA ASN A 227 -4.92 35.10 -13.76
C ASN A 227 -3.61 35.51 -13.07
N ILE A 228 -3.06 34.61 -12.27
CA ILE A 228 -1.88 34.84 -11.44
C ILE A 228 -0.64 34.52 -12.28
N THR A 229 0.06 35.56 -12.72
CA THR A 229 1.39 35.43 -13.32
C THR A 229 2.41 35.59 -12.21
N GLY A 230 2.81 34.48 -11.62
CA GLY A 230 3.57 34.42 -10.39
C GLY A 230 3.18 33.21 -9.54
N CYS A 231 3.80 33.10 -8.38
CA CYS A 231 3.64 31.95 -7.49
C CYS A 231 2.88 32.36 -6.23
N VAL A 232 2.28 31.39 -5.53
CA VAL A 232 1.40 31.66 -4.39
C VAL A 232 1.97 31.05 -3.11
N ASN A 233 2.14 31.89 -2.10
CA ASN A 233 2.53 31.48 -0.75
C ASN A 233 1.36 31.69 0.20
N VAL A 234 0.98 30.64 0.93
CA VAL A 234 -0.10 30.68 1.91
C VAL A 234 0.49 30.60 3.31
N TYR A 235 0.31 31.66 4.09
CA TYR A 235 0.75 31.78 5.48
C TYR A 235 -0.41 31.64 6.48
N ALA A 236 -1.65 31.73 6.00
CA ALA A 236 -2.86 31.74 6.82
C ALA A 236 -3.63 30.44 6.76
N LYS A 237 -4.54 30.27 7.71
CA LYS A 237 -5.43 29.10 7.83
C LYS A 237 -6.69 29.28 7.00
N ASN A 238 -7.22 28.16 6.53
CA ASN A 238 -8.53 28.05 5.88
C ASN A 238 -8.66 28.94 4.63
N VAL A 239 -7.56 29.14 3.91
CA VAL A 239 -7.55 29.94 2.68
C VAL A 239 -8.20 29.17 1.54
N THR A 240 -9.02 29.82 0.74
CA THR A 240 -9.62 29.22 -0.47
C THR A 240 -9.11 29.92 -1.71
N ILE A 241 -8.50 29.17 -2.63
CA ILE A 241 -8.15 29.65 -3.97
C ILE A 241 -9.06 28.92 -4.96
N ARG A 242 -9.86 29.65 -5.74
CA ARG A 242 -10.80 29.02 -6.67
C ARG A 242 -10.91 29.69 -8.03
N LYS A 243 -11.30 28.94 -9.07
CA LYS A 243 -11.60 29.49 -10.41
C LYS A 243 -10.48 30.41 -10.93
N SER A 244 -9.23 30.01 -10.74
CA SER A 244 -8.06 30.85 -11.01
C SER A 244 -7.01 30.09 -11.80
N ARG A 245 -6.17 30.81 -12.53
CA ARG A 245 -5.01 30.28 -13.23
C ARG A 245 -3.75 30.73 -12.52
N ILE A 246 -2.79 29.84 -12.34
CA ILE A 246 -1.46 30.11 -11.80
C ILE A 246 -0.44 29.72 -12.88
N THR A 247 0.34 30.69 -13.34
CA THR A 247 1.51 30.46 -14.20
C THR A 247 2.75 30.86 -13.41
N CYS A 248 3.56 29.88 -13.02
CA CYS A 248 4.72 30.07 -12.16
C CYS A 248 5.94 29.37 -12.79
N ASP A 249 7.12 29.97 -12.62
CA ASP A 249 8.40 29.47 -13.11
C ASP A 249 9.44 29.30 -11.98
N SER A 250 8.98 29.25 -10.73
CA SER A 250 9.81 29.14 -9.53
C SER A 250 10.60 27.83 -9.53
N PRO A 251 11.91 27.83 -9.24
CA PRO A 251 12.69 26.60 -9.07
C PRO A 251 12.29 25.78 -7.83
N ALA A 252 11.29 26.23 -7.07
CA ALA A 252 10.72 25.52 -5.92
C ALA A 252 9.27 25.10 -6.22
N TYR A 253 8.29 25.87 -5.71
CA TYR A 253 6.87 25.51 -5.73
C TYR A 253 6.01 26.57 -6.41
N ALA A 254 5.00 26.16 -7.18
CA ALA A 254 4.00 27.08 -7.72
C ALA A 254 3.01 27.57 -6.65
N LEU A 255 2.63 26.67 -5.74
CA LEU A 255 1.76 26.96 -4.62
C LEU A 255 2.27 26.24 -3.38
N ARG A 256 2.32 26.91 -2.22
CA ARG A 256 2.65 26.22 -0.97
C ARG A 256 1.96 26.77 0.28
N THR A 257 1.69 25.88 1.22
CA THR A 257 1.40 26.20 2.63
C THR A 257 2.71 26.39 3.40
N LEU A 258 2.74 27.35 4.33
CA LEU A 258 3.87 27.62 5.21
C LEU A 258 3.41 27.59 6.68
N GLY A 259 4.25 27.07 7.56
CA GLY A 259 3.92 26.98 8.99
C GLY A 259 2.68 26.10 9.23
N ASP A 260 1.70 26.63 9.96
CA ASP A 260 0.42 25.97 10.25
C ASP A 260 -0.71 26.40 9.30
N ALA A 261 -0.36 26.97 8.15
CA ALA A 261 -1.31 27.33 7.10
C ALA A 261 -2.10 26.14 6.57
N SER A 262 -3.30 26.41 6.07
CA SER A 262 -4.13 25.41 5.40
C SER A 262 -4.91 26.02 4.24
N MET A 263 -5.15 25.23 3.19
CA MET A 263 -5.83 25.74 2.00
C MET A 263 -6.73 24.74 1.28
N VAL A 264 -7.75 25.26 0.61
CA VAL A 264 -8.54 24.56 -0.41
C VAL A 264 -8.27 25.22 -1.76
N VAL A 265 -7.94 24.41 -2.76
CA VAL A 265 -7.68 24.84 -4.13
C VAL A 265 -8.70 24.13 -5.02
N GLU A 266 -9.59 24.88 -5.63
CA GLU A 266 -10.74 24.33 -6.38
C GLU A 266 -10.89 24.97 -7.76
N ASP A 267 -11.04 24.16 -8.81
CA ASP A 267 -11.22 24.69 -10.17
C ASP A 267 -10.06 25.62 -10.58
N VAL A 268 -8.83 25.17 -10.35
CA VAL A 268 -7.61 25.96 -10.58
C VAL A 268 -6.71 25.27 -11.58
N GLU A 269 -6.22 26.05 -12.53
CA GLU A 269 -5.18 25.64 -13.46
C GLU A 269 -3.80 26.05 -12.95
N ILE A 270 -2.83 25.14 -12.95
CA ILE A 270 -1.45 25.38 -12.53
C ILE A 270 -0.51 24.96 -13.66
N ASN A 271 0.19 25.94 -14.23
CA ASN A 271 1.20 25.74 -15.27
C ASN A 271 2.58 26.08 -14.72
N GLY A 272 3.45 25.08 -14.67
CA GLY A 272 4.81 25.20 -14.15
C GLY A 272 5.84 25.74 -15.14
N THR A 273 5.46 26.01 -16.39
CA THR A 273 6.31 26.54 -17.47
C THR A 273 7.57 25.70 -17.78
N ASN A 274 7.55 24.41 -17.44
CA ASN A 274 8.68 23.47 -17.50
C ASN A 274 9.88 23.86 -16.62
N LYS A 275 9.67 24.78 -15.67
CA LYS A 275 10.70 25.30 -14.76
C LYS A 275 10.38 24.99 -13.30
N THR A 276 9.09 24.83 -12.97
CA THR A 276 8.65 24.60 -11.60
C THR A 276 9.04 23.22 -11.09
N ALA A 277 9.81 23.17 -9.99
CA ALA A 277 10.29 21.91 -9.46
C ALA A 277 9.18 21.01 -8.92
N ALA A 278 8.20 21.55 -8.18
CA ALA A 278 7.01 20.81 -7.78
C ALA A 278 5.76 21.72 -7.76
N ALA A 279 4.60 21.18 -8.15
CA ALA A 279 3.38 21.99 -8.29
C ALA A 279 2.90 22.59 -6.96
N VAL A 280 2.73 21.74 -5.94
CA VAL A 280 2.12 22.10 -4.66
C VAL A 280 2.92 21.50 -3.49
N CYS A 281 3.07 22.26 -2.40
CA CYS A 281 3.75 21.81 -1.19
C CYS A 281 3.08 22.32 0.11
N CYS A 282 3.23 21.68 1.26
CA CYS A 282 3.55 20.26 1.39
C CYS A 282 2.52 19.52 2.24
N ALA A 283 1.72 20.19 3.06
CA ALA A 283 0.72 19.57 3.93
C ALA A 283 -0.49 20.50 4.12
N ASN A 284 -1.56 19.96 4.73
CA ASN A 284 -2.76 20.69 5.12
C ASN A 284 -3.46 21.37 3.94
N TYR A 285 -3.63 20.65 2.84
CA TYR A 285 -4.33 21.19 1.68
C TYR A 285 -5.28 20.20 1.01
N THR A 286 -6.28 20.75 0.34
CA THR A 286 -7.16 19.99 -0.56
C THR A 286 -7.08 20.57 -1.96
N LEU A 287 -6.76 19.73 -2.94
CA LEU A 287 -6.87 20.03 -4.36
C LEU A 287 -8.12 19.33 -4.90
N ARG A 288 -9.00 20.10 -5.54
CA ARG A 288 -10.24 19.58 -6.13
C ARG A 288 -10.44 20.15 -7.53
N ARG A 289 -10.61 19.27 -8.52
CA ARG A 289 -10.77 19.68 -9.93
C ARG A 289 -9.65 20.60 -10.41
N VAL A 290 -8.42 20.36 -9.96
CA VAL A 290 -7.26 21.12 -10.45
C VAL A 290 -6.73 20.51 -11.74
N ASN A 291 -6.20 21.38 -12.61
CA ASN A 291 -5.47 20.99 -13.81
C ASN A 291 -3.99 21.38 -13.65
N ILE A 292 -3.08 20.41 -13.54
CA ILE A 292 -1.66 20.65 -13.26
C ILE A 292 -0.81 20.09 -14.39
N TYR A 293 0.03 20.93 -14.99
CA TYR A 293 0.89 20.54 -16.09
C TYR A 293 2.16 21.39 -16.23
N ASN A 294 3.10 20.91 -17.04
CA ASN A 294 4.39 21.55 -17.30
C ASN A 294 5.18 21.84 -16.01
N VAL A 295 5.07 20.97 -15.02
CA VAL A 295 5.87 20.97 -13.79
C VAL A 295 6.85 19.81 -13.84
N ASN A 296 7.98 19.90 -13.14
CA ASN A 296 8.87 18.74 -13.03
C ASN A 296 8.17 17.67 -12.20
N ASP A 297 7.85 17.94 -10.94
CA ASP A 297 6.97 17.11 -10.12
C ASP A 297 5.58 17.71 -9.94
N GLY A 298 4.58 16.85 -9.79
CA GLY A 298 3.27 17.25 -9.30
C GLY A 298 3.26 17.60 -7.80
N PRO A 299 2.09 17.54 -7.14
CA PRO A 299 1.96 17.82 -5.72
C PRO A 299 2.81 16.91 -4.79
N ARG A 300 3.39 17.53 -3.76
CA ARG A 300 4.01 16.86 -2.61
C ARG A 300 2.97 16.58 -1.53
N LEU A 301 2.80 15.31 -1.15
CA LEU A 301 1.76 14.83 -0.24
C LEU A 301 2.32 14.58 1.16
N GLY A 302 2.24 15.59 2.03
CA GLY A 302 2.46 15.48 3.47
C GLY A 302 1.15 15.32 4.23
N ASP A 303 1.15 15.63 5.53
CA ASP A 303 0.01 15.46 6.42
C ASP A 303 -1.27 16.13 5.90
N ASN A 304 -2.42 15.49 6.12
CA ASN A 304 -3.76 16.04 5.87
C ASN A 304 -3.92 16.59 4.45
N THR A 305 -3.52 15.80 3.45
CA THR A 305 -3.56 16.18 2.05
C THR A 305 -4.64 15.42 1.29
N ASN A 306 -5.47 16.14 0.55
CA ASN A 306 -6.47 15.54 -0.33
C ASN A 306 -6.25 15.99 -1.78
N VAL A 307 -6.24 15.05 -2.72
CA VAL A 307 -6.21 15.32 -4.17
C VAL A 307 -7.38 14.57 -4.78
N ILE A 308 -8.39 15.30 -5.25
CA ILE A 308 -9.70 14.75 -5.60
C ILE A 308 -10.15 15.31 -6.95
N ASP A 309 -10.72 14.46 -7.81
CA ASP A 309 -11.32 14.87 -9.09
C ASP A 309 -10.38 15.71 -9.97
N SER A 310 -9.07 15.50 -9.88
CA SER A 310 -8.05 16.36 -10.50
C SER A 310 -7.32 15.67 -11.65
N TRP A 311 -6.72 16.48 -12.53
CA TRP A 311 -5.92 16.01 -13.66
C TRP A 311 -4.49 16.54 -13.53
N ILE A 312 -3.53 15.63 -13.42
CA ILE A 312 -2.10 15.95 -13.43
C ILE A 312 -1.46 15.25 -14.62
N HIS A 313 -0.85 16.02 -15.51
CA HIS A 313 -0.38 15.53 -16.80
C HIS A 313 0.79 16.36 -17.33
N ASP A 314 1.40 15.90 -18.43
CA ASP A 314 2.47 16.63 -19.12
C ASP A 314 3.55 17.15 -18.15
N LEU A 315 4.06 16.26 -17.29
CA LEU A 315 5.24 16.57 -16.48
C LEU A 315 6.44 16.85 -17.38
N ASN A 316 7.40 17.60 -16.86
CA ASN A 316 8.62 17.97 -17.56
C ASN A 316 9.82 17.25 -16.95
N ARG A 317 10.37 16.29 -17.70
CA ARG A 317 11.61 15.59 -17.33
C ARG A 317 12.78 16.57 -17.40
N ILE A 318 13.57 16.62 -16.33
CA ILE A 318 14.93 17.15 -16.37
C ILE A 318 15.91 15.97 -16.32
N GLU A 319 17.12 16.16 -16.83
CA GLU A 319 18.11 15.08 -16.87
C GLU A 319 18.40 14.55 -15.46
N GLY A 320 18.38 13.22 -15.30
CA GLY A 320 18.63 12.55 -14.03
C GLY A 320 17.53 12.66 -12.96
N SER A 321 16.41 13.35 -13.22
CA SER A 321 15.33 13.42 -12.24
C SER A 321 14.43 12.19 -12.27
N HIS A 322 13.80 11.94 -11.13
CA HIS A 322 12.60 11.10 -11.00
C HIS A 322 11.42 12.03 -10.79
N ASN A 323 10.45 11.99 -11.70
CA ASN A 323 9.32 12.91 -11.67
C ASN A 323 7.99 12.17 -11.58
N ASP A 324 7.22 12.54 -10.57
CA ASP A 324 5.99 11.88 -10.18
C ASP A 324 4.81 12.82 -10.36
N THR A 325 3.65 12.29 -10.74
CA THR A 325 2.43 13.10 -10.71
C THR A 325 2.05 13.43 -9.27
N LEU A 326 2.41 12.56 -8.32
CA LEU A 326 2.22 12.74 -6.88
C LEU A 326 3.37 12.07 -6.12
N GLN A 327 3.96 12.75 -5.15
CA GLN A 327 4.99 12.15 -4.29
C GLN A 327 4.72 12.45 -2.82
N THR A 328 4.74 11.43 -1.98
CA THR A 328 4.68 11.60 -0.52
C THR A 328 5.98 12.18 0.07
N THR A 329 5.87 12.98 1.12
CA THR A 329 7.02 13.57 1.86
C THR A 329 6.96 13.14 3.32
N ALA A 330 6.90 11.83 3.58
CA ALA A 330 6.25 11.28 4.76
C ALA A 330 4.78 11.74 4.89
N GLY A 331 4.08 11.29 5.92
CA GLY A 331 2.87 11.96 6.38
C GLY A 331 1.72 11.05 6.76
N VAL A 332 0.66 11.64 7.29
CA VAL A 332 -0.55 10.96 7.76
C VAL A 332 -1.83 11.58 7.21
N ASN A 333 -2.85 10.76 6.96
CA ASN A 333 -4.17 11.15 6.47
C ASN A 333 -4.09 11.77 5.07
N ILE A 334 -3.78 10.94 4.08
CA ILE A 334 -3.65 11.33 2.69
C ILE A 334 -4.76 10.66 1.87
N VAL A 335 -5.49 11.42 1.08
CA VAL A 335 -6.52 10.89 0.17
C VAL A 335 -6.23 11.32 -1.26
N VAL A 336 -6.15 10.34 -2.15
CA VAL A 336 -6.00 10.53 -3.59
C VAL A 336 -7.15 9.78 -4.26
N ARG A 337 -8.19 10.51 -4.68
CA ARG A 337 -9.44 9.91 -5.15
C ARG A 337 -9.90 10.44 -6.50
N HIS A 338 -10.34 9.55 -7.39
CA HIS A 338 -11.00 9.90 -8.65
C HIS A 338 -10.17 10.88 -9.51
N ASN A 339 -8.85 10.73 -9.53
CA ASN A 339 -7.98 11.58 -10.35
C ASN A 339 -7.65 10.93 -11.69
N ARG A 340 -7.24 11.74 -12.65
CA ARG A 340 -6.53 11.31 -13.84
C ARG A 340 -5.05 11.68 -13.70
N LEU A 341 -4.19 10.68 -13.66
CA LEU A 341 -2.75 10.83 -13.45
C LEU A 341 -2.00 10.29 -14.67
N ASP A 342 -1.55 11.22 -15.52
CA ASP A 342 -0.79 10.88 -16.72
C ASP A 342 0.70 11.07 -16.41
N ALA A 343 1.29 10.06 -15.78
CA ALA A 343 2.73 9.94 -15.56
C ALA A 343 3.43 9.51 -16.87
N TYR A 344 3.04 10.07 -18.00
CA TYR A 344 3.59 9.75 -19.31
C TYR A 344 3.45 10.98 -20.20
N ARG A 345 4.50 11.28 -20.98
CA ARG A 345 4.46 12.33 -21.99
C ARG A 345 4.53 11.71 -23.38
N ALA A 346 3.39 11.72 -24.08
CA ALA A 346 3.24 11.10 -25.39
C ALA A 346 4.22 11.63 -26.45
N SER A 347 4.52 12.93 -26.41
CA SER A 347 5.42 13.57 -27.37
C SER A 347 6.87 13.08 -27.27
N THR A 348 7.30 12.64 -26.08
CA THR A 348 8.66 12.13 -25.84
C THR A 348 8.70 10.63 -25.60
N ARG A 349 7.52 9.98 -25.50
CA ARG A 349 7.35 8.59 -25.03
C ARG A 349 8.04 8.34 -23.68
N ASP A 350 8.14 9.36 -22.85
CA ASP A 350 8.75 9.24 -21.52
C ASP A 350 7.67 8.77 -20.52
N PRO A 351 7.80 7.57 -19.92
CA PRO A 351 6.89 7.04 -18.91
C PRO A 351 7.06 7.72 -17.54
N MET A 352 7.82 8.79 -17.46
CA MET A 352 8.11 9.48 -16.22
C MET A 352 8.57 8.55 -15.06
N ASN A 353 8.32 8.89 -13.78
CA ASN A 353 8.70 8.03 -12.66
C ASN A 353 7.52 7.30 -12.01
N ALA A 354 6.47 7.99 -11.58
CA ALA A 354 5.27 7.33 -11.04
C ALA A 354 4.02 8.22 -11.13
N CYS A 355 2.84 7.61 -11.10
CA CYS A 355 1.63 8.35 -10.76
C CYS A 355 1.63 8.70 -9.26
N LEU A 356 1.98 7.74 -8.41
CA LEU A 356 2.16 7.95 -6.98
C LEU A 356 3.47 7.32 -6.52
N MET A 357 4.33 8.12 -5.92
CA MET A 357 5.54 7.67 -5.23
C MET A 357 5.34 7.68 -3.71
N ILE A 358 5.41 6.50 -3.09
CA ILE A 358 5.17 6.26 -1.66
C ILE A 358 6.49 6.02 -0.92
N GLY A 359 6.70 6.84 0.12
CA GLY A 359 7.97 7.01 0.81
C GLY A 359 8.86 7.97 0.03
N SER A 360 9.28 9.10 0.62
CA SER A 360 10.34 9.98 0.09
C SER A 360 10.58 11.25 0.96
N THR A 361 11.62 12.00 0.55
CA THR A 361 12.04 13.41 0.81
C THR A 361 12.37 13.86 2.23
N THR A 362 11.58 13.51 3.23
CA THR A 362 11.71 14.09 4.58
C THR A 362 11.57 13.06 5.71
N GLY A 363 11.10 11.85 5.41
CA GLY A 363 11.08 10.74 6.38
C GLY A 363 10.47 9.46 5.79
N PRO A 364 10.71 8.30 6.43
CA PRO A 364 10.26 7.01 5.91
C PRO A 364 8.80 6.71 6.22
N ALA A 365 8.13 7.43 7.12
CA ALA A 365 6.81 7.03 7.63
C ALA A 365 5.63 7.62 6.84
N VAL A 366 4.79 6.77 6.25
CA VAL A 366 3.51 7.16 5.63
C VAL A 366 2.37 6.34 6.24
N ARG A 367 1.31 7.00 6.69
CA ARG A 367 0.20 6.35 7.39
C ARG A 367 -1.17 6.84 6.90
N ASN A 368 -2.19 6.00 6.92
CA ASN A 368 -3.56 6.36 6.53
C ASN A 368 -3.61 7.02 5.14
N LEU A 369 -3.08 6.34 4.12
CA LEU A 369 -3.14 6.81 2.73
C LEU A 369 -4.20 5.99 1.98
N LEU A 370 -5.15 6.67 1.35
CA LEU A 370 -6.13 6.04 0.45
C LEU A 370 -5.87 6.51 -0.99
N PHE A 371 -5.59 5.56 -1.88
CA PHE A 371 -5.49 5.78 -3.33
C PHE A 371 -6.61 4.99 -4.04
N GLU A 372 -7.68 5.69 -4.40
CA GLU A 372 -8.96 5.07 -4.78
C GLU A 372 -9.58 5.66 -6.05
N GLY A 373 -10.08 4.81 -6.94
CA GLY A 373 -10.89 5.27 -8.08
C GLY A 373 -10.11 6.07 -9.13
N ASN A 374 -8.78 6.09 -9.09
CA ASN A 374 -7.96 6.89 -9.99
C ASN A 374 -7.74 6.17 -11.33
N TYR A 375 -7.60 6.95 -12.40
CA TYR A 375 -6.93 6.51 -13.62
C TYR A 375 -5.46 6.91 -13.51
N CYS A 376 -4.57 5.94 -13.72
CA CYS A 376 -3.14 6.16 -13.74
C CYS A 376 -2.54 5.53 -14.99
N ASN A 377 -1.76 6.31 -15.74
CA ASN A 377 -1.06 5.81 -16.92
C ASN A 377 0.37 6.32 -16.94
N GLY A 378 1.31 5.41 -17.20
CA GLY A 378 2.74 5.70 -17.11
C GLY A 378 3.36 5.32 -15.77
N GLY A 379 4.54 5.85 -15.52
CA GLY A 379 5.47 5.51 -14.46
C GLY A 379 6.58 4.55 -14.90
N ASN A 380 7.76 4.64 -14.28
CA ASN A 380 8.66 3.50 -14.19
C ASN A 380 7.91 2.32 -13.56
N TYR A 381 7.37 2.56 -12.36
CA TYR A 381 6.22 1.85 -11.84
C TYR A 381 5.09 2.86 -11.67
N SER A 382 3.87 2.53 -12.08
CA SER A 382 2.71 3.41 -11.90
C SER A 382 2.51 3.82 -10.43
N ILE A 383 2.69 2.86 -9.52
CA ILE A 383 2.78 3.04 -8.08
C ILE A 383 4.20 2.65 -7.64
N GLY A 384 4.99 3.65 -7.29
CA GLY A 384 6.33 3.46 -6.71
C GLY A 384 6.24 3.30 -5.20
N ILE A 385 6.92 2.30 -4.65
CA ILE A 385 7.02 2.06 -3.20
C ILE A 385 8.50 1.94 -2.85
N ARG A 386 9.01 2.81 -1.98
CA ARG A 386 10.39 2.71 -1.50
C ARG A 386 10.60 1.45 -0.66
N ASN A 387 11.82 0.96 -0.65
CA ASN A 387 12.24 -0.19 0.16
C ASN A 387 12.35 0.12 1.66
N ASP A 388 12.63 1.37 2.03
CA ASP A 388 12.79 1.85 3.41
C ASP A 388 11.50 2.45 3.98
N LEU A 389 10.36 2.24 3.33
CA LEU A 389 9.08 2.80 3.74
C LEU A 389 8.63 2.16 5.06
N THR A 390 8.23 3.00 6.02
CA THR A 390 7.48 2.58 7.20
C THR A 390 6.00 2.88 6.96
N ALA A 391 5.27 1.90 6.41
CA ALA A 391 3.86 2.05 6.07
C ALA A 391 2.93 1.56 7.20
N SER A 392 1.79 2.21 7.34
CA SER A 392 0.65 1.67 8.10
C SER A 392 -0.67 2.16 7.51
N ASN A 393 -1.62 1.25 7.31
CA ASN A 393 -2.95 1.57 6.79
C ASN A 393 -2.91 2.36 5.46
N ILE A 394 -2.10 1.89 4.50
CA ILE A 394 -2.13 2.38 3.12
C ILE A 394 -3.03 1.44 2.31
N VAL A 395 -4.01 1.98 1.59
CA VAL A 395 -4.98 1.21 0.81
C VAL A 395 -5.01 1.72 -0.62
N ILE A 396 -4.86 0.79 -1.57
CA ILE A 396 -4.87 1.05 -3.00
C ILE A 396 -5.97 0.16 -3.61
N ARG A 397 -7.06 0.76 -4.11
CA ARG A 397 -8.24 0.02 -4.60
C ARG A 397 -9.00 0.76 -5.69
N ASP A 398 -9.81 0.05 -6.47
CA ASP A 398 -10.72 0.60 -7.48
C ASP A 398 -10.04 1.47 -8.57
N ASN A 399 -8.74 1.31 -8.79
CA ASN A 399 -8.02 2.11 -9.78
C ASN A 399 -8.00 1.42 -11.16
N LYS A 400 -7.91 2.24 -12.21
CA LYS A 400 -7.67 1.79 -13.58
C LYS A 400 -6.27 2.19 -14.03
N PHE A 401 -5.53 1.22 -14.55
CA PHE A 401 -4.16 1.42 -15.00
C PHE A 401 -4.05 1.32 -16.53
N GLY A 402 -3.38 2.30 -17.13
CA GLY A 402 -2.94 2.24 -18.52
C GLY A 402 -1.66 1.43 -18.69
N ARG A 403 -1.17 1.32 -19.93
CA ARG A 403 -0.08 0.41 -20.32
C ARG A 403 1.27 1.11 -20.47
N ASP A 404 1.33 2.43 -20.38
CA ASP A 404 2.54 3.20 -20.72
C ASP A 404 3.63 3.18 -19.62
N TYR A 405 3.63 2.19 -18.73
CA TYR A 405 4.66 2.03 -17.69
C TYR A 405 5.93 1.34 -18.22
N ARG A 406 7.07 1.49 -17.53
CA ARG A 406 8.33 0.84 -17.92
C ARG A 406 8.52 -0.57 -17.35
N TYR A 407 8.30 -0.76 -16.04
CA TYR A 407 8.61 -1.99 -15.33
C TYR A 407 7.37 -2.73 -14.85
N GLY A 408 6.37 -2.02 -14.35
CA GLY A 408 5.13 -2.62 -13.87
C GLY A 408 4.14 -1.60 -13.34
N VAL A 409 2.99 -2.08 -12.88
CA VAL A 409 1.99 -1.20 -12.24
C VAL A 409 2.39 -0.86 -10.82
N VAL A 410 2.89 -1.80 -10.04
CA VAL A 410 3.19 -1.56 -8.62
C VAL A 410 4.53 -2.18 -8.27
N ALA A 411 5.41 -1.37 -7.68
CA ALA A 411 6.63 -1.86 -7.07
C ALA A 411 6.29 -2.44 -5.69
N ARG A 412 6.86 -3.60 -5.33
CA ARG A 412 6.75 -4.19 -3.98
C ARG A 412 5.28 -4.29 -3.48
N PRO A 413 4.38 -4.95 -4.22
CA PRO A 413 2.95 -5.05 -3.88
C PRO A 413 2.68 -5.65 -2.49
N ASN A 414 3.62 -6.44 -1.97
CA ASN A 414 3.52 -7.12 -0.68
C ASN A 414 4.23 -6.35 0.46
N HIS A 415 4.55 -5.06 0.28
CA HIS A 415 5.19 -4.25 1.32
C HIS A 415 4.31 -4.20 2.59
N PRO A 416 4.86 -4.49 3.80
CA PRO A 416 4.09 -4.43 5.04
C PRO A 416 3.42 -3.07 5.24
N GLY A 417 2.18 -3.07 5.73
CA GLY A 417 1.39 -1.84 5.96
C GLY A 417 0.67 -1.30 4.72
N ILE A 418 0.86 -1.92 3.55
CA ILE A 418 0.13 -1.61 2.31
C ILE A 418 -0.86 -2.72 2.00
N THR A 419 -2.08 -2.32 1.67
CA THR A 419 -3.14 -3.20 1.15
C THR A 419 -3.37 -2.86 -0.32
N TRP A 420 -2.96 -3.77 -1.19
CA TRP A 420 -3.33 -3.77 -2.60
C TRP A 420 -4.59 -4.61 -2.81
N ASP A 421 -5.70 -3.99 -3.13
CA ASP A 421 -6.92 -4.72 -3.47
C ASP A 421 -6.83 -5.29 -4.89
N ARG A 422 -6.47 -6.57 -4.96
CA ARG A 422 -6.31 -7.30 -6.23
C ARG A 422 -7.60 -7.38 -7.04
N SER A 423 -8.76 -7.33 -6.40
CA SER A 423 -10.05 -7.54 -7.06
C SER A 423 -10.56 -6.29 -7.80
N THR A 424 -10.13 -5.11 -7.34
CA THR A 424 -10.67 -3.83 -7.83
C THR A 424 -9.66 -3.02 -8.65
N ASN A 425 -8.36 -3.20 -8.43
CA ASN A 425 -7.33 -2.63 -9.29
C ASN A 425 -7.25 -3.41 -10.61
N ALA A 426 -7.51 -2.73 -11.71
CA ALA A 426 -7.68 -3.38 -13.01
C ALA A 426 -7.08 -2.58 -14.16
N TRP A 427 -6.85 -3.25 -15.27
CA TRP A 427 -6.46 -2.60 -16.51
C TRP A 427 -7.59 -1.74 -17.06
N PHE A 428 -7.23 -0.58 -17.58
CA PHE A 428 -8.18 0.33 -18.22
C PHE A 428 -8.79 -0.27 -19.50
N ASP A 429 -7.96 -0.92 -20.32
CA ASP A 429 -8.33 -1.40 -21.66
C ASP A 429 -9.33 -2.57 -21.66
N ASN A 430 -9.23 -3.47 -20.69
CA ASN A 430 -9.99 -4.72 -20.68
C ASN A 430 -10.62 -5.06 -19.32
N GLY A 431 -10.44 -4.21 -18.31
CA GLY A 431 -11.03 -4.39 -16.98
C GLY A 431 -10.50 -5.59 -16.19
N ARG A 432 -9.50 -6.32 -16.69
CA ARG A 432 -8.94 -7.48 -15.97
C ARG A 432 -8.13 -7.00 -14.76
N PRO A 433 -8.09 -7.76 -13.66
CA PRO A 433 -7.23 -7.48 -12.51
C PRO A 433 -5.77 -7.28 -12.90
N ILE A 434 -5.08 -6.40 -12.17
CA ILE A 434 -3.62 -6.24 -12.30
C ILE A 434 -2.93 -7.47 -11.70
N PRO A 435 -2.09 -8.19 -12.47
CA PRO A 435 -1.24 -9.24 -11.92
C PRO A 435 -0.21 -8.61 -10.98
N VAL A 436 -0.13 -9.12 -9.76
CA VAL A 436 0.89 -8.72 -8.79
C VAL A 436 1.45 -10.00 -8.18
N ASP A 437 2.71 -10.30 -8.49
CA ASP A 437 3.43 -11.48 -7.98
C ASP A 437 4.18 -11.16 -6.69
#